data_AF-A0A7S1CPY1-F1
#
_entry.id   AF-A0A7S1CPY1-F1
#
_cell.length_a   1.000
_cell.length_b   1.000
_cell.length_c   1.000
_cell.angle_alpha   90.00
_cell.angle_beta   90.00
_cell.angle_gamma   90.00
#
_symmetry.space_group_name_H-M   'P 1'
#
loop_
_entity.id
_entity.type
_entity.pdbx_description
1 polymer ?
#
loop_
_entity_poly.entity_id
_entity_poly.type
_entity_poly.pdbx_seq_one_letter_code
_entity_poly.pdbx_strand_id
1 'polypeptide(L)'
;ADPLAVERLGPPLKSGNLRAYTLRRGGIGFNEHRNVTWLAPRVQMLFSIEGDKTEAMATVEAEKRAGQINFNIISVDVLHPRTKKTELFIVEGTKEKLHVRGQLRGFLQTERVKYMDQTIPASLTEAELEMEDAEEDIAANSGKA
;
A
#
# COMPACT_ATOMS: atom_id res chain seq x y z
N ALA A 1 15.48 -0.41 10.92
CA ALA A 1 14.05 -0.40 10.56
C ALA A 1 13.43 0.87 11.12
N ASP A 2 12.45 1.45 10.42
CA ASP A 2 11.71 2.60 10.93
C ASP A 2 11.04 2.27 12.28
N PRO A 3 11.18 3.10 13.34
CA PRO A 3 10.64 2.78 14.66
C PRO A 3 9.12 2.62 14.67
N LEU A 4 8.38 3.45 13.91
CA LEU A 4 6.93 3.32 13.81
C LEU A 4 6.55 2.00 13.14
N ALA A 5 7.23 1.63 12.05
CA ALA A 5 6.98 0.35 11.39
C ALA A 5 7.19 -0.85 12.35
N VAL A 6 8.26 -0.83 13.16
CA VAL A 6 8.51 -1.88 14.16
C VAL A 6 7.44 -1.89 15.24
N GLU A 7 7.06 -0.74 15.77
CA GLU A 7 6.04 -0.60 16.80
C GLU A 7 4.69 -1.16 16.33
N ARG A 8 4.27 -0.78 15.11
CA ARG A 8 2.96 -1.11 14.55
C ARG A 8 2.86 -2.54 14.03
N LEU A 9 3.88 -3.02 13.31
CA LEU A 9 3.84 -4.33 12.66
C LEU A 9 4.37 -5.46 13.55
N GLY A 10 5.21 -5.13 14.54
CA GLY A 10 5.86 -6.13 15.41
C GLY A 10 7.10 -6.75 14.75
N PRO A 11 8.25 -6.79 15.45
CA PRO A 11 9.44 -7.46 14.92
C PRO A 11 9.28 -8.99 14.95
N PRO A 12 9.99 -9.74 14.08
CA PRO A 12 10.86 -9.26 13.01
C PRO A 12 10.06 -8.78 11.79
N LEU A 13 10.52 -7.70 11.15
CA LEU A 13 9.92 -7.24 9.90
C LEU A 13 10.49 -8.02 8.71
N LYS A 14 9.60 -8.59 7.89
CA LYS A 14 9.92 -9.31 6.66
C LYS A 14 9.30 -8.59 5.48
N SER A 15 10.04 -8.49 4.37
CA SER A 15 9.50 -7.95 3.12
C SER A 15 9.00 -9.08 2.22
N GLY A 16 7.82 -8.91 1.65
CA GLY A 16 7.31 -9.79 0.61
C GLY A 16 7.73 -9.37 -0.80
N ASN A 17 6.94 -9.79 -1.78
CA ASN A 17 7.27 -9.60 -3.20
C ASN A 17 7.15 -8.13 -3.66
N LEU A 18 8.19 -7.67 -4.36
CA LEU A 18 8.27 -6.33 -4.92
C LEU A 18 7.60 -6.24 -6.29
N ARG A 19 6.70 -5.26 -6.44
CA ARG A 19 6.19 -4.80 -7.73
C ARG A 19 6.68 -3.39 -7.99
N ALA A 20 7.19 -3.13 -9.18
CA ALA A 20 7.71 -1.82 -9.56
C ALA A 20 7.14 -1.36 -10.90
N TYR A 21 6.80 -0.08 -10.98
CA TYR A 21 6.18 0.55 -12.13
C TYR A 21 6.93 1.81 -12.50
N THR A 22 7.15 2.02 -13.79
CA THR A 22 7.65 3.30 -14.27
C THR A 22 6.49 4.29 -14.34
N LEU A 23 6.52 5.32 -13.51
CA LEU A 23 5.55 6.41 -13.59
C LEU A 23 5.88 7.36 -14.74
N ARG A 24 7.18 7.59 -14.98
CA ARG A 24 7.68 8.44 -16.06
C ARG A 24 9.11 8.06 -16.42
N ARG A 25 9.41 7.93 -17.73
CA ARG A 25 10.77 7.61 -18.22
C ARG A 25 11.75 8.80 -18.21
N GLY A 26 11.25 10.01 -17.99
CA GLY A 26 11.98 11.25 -18.12
C GLY A 26 11.74 11.90 -19.49
N GLY A 27 11.78 13.23 -19.56
CA GLY A 27 11.52 13.95 -20.80
C GLY A 27 11.29 15.44 -20.60
N ILE A 28 11.04 16.15 -21.70
CA ILE A 28 10.72 17.57 -21.68
C ILE A 28 9.24 17.74 -21.29
N GLY A 29 8.96 18.67 -20.39
CA GLY A 29 7.61 19.05 -19.99
C GLY A 29 7.57 20.42 -19.35
N PHE A 30 6.49 20.73 -18.65
CA PHE A 30 6.32 22.00 -17.95
C PHE A 30 6.41 21.80 -16.44
N ASN A 31 7.08 22.72 -15.74
CA ASN A 31 7.04 22.79 -14.28
C ASN A 31 5.77 23.51 -13.78
N GLU A 32 5.65 23.66 -12.46
CA GLU A 32 4.51 24.34 -11.80
C GLU A 32 4.34 25.81 -12.25
N HIS A 33 5.41 26.44 -12.71
CA HIS A 33 5.41 27.82 -13.24
C HIS A 33 5.21 27.88 -14.76
N ARG A 34 4.85 26.77 -15.42
CA ARG A 34 4.67 26.64 -16.87
C ARG A 34 5.94 26.91 -17.69
N ASN A 35 7.11 26.79 -17.07
CA ASN A 35 8.38 26.85 -17.79
C ASN A 35 8.73 25.48 -18.34
N VAL A 36 9.26 25.44 -19.57
CA VAL A 36 9.80 24.22 -20.16
C VAL A 36 10.99 23.74 -19.32
N THR A 37 10.95 22.49 -18.89
CA THR A 37 11.99 21.89 -18.04
C THR A 37 12.18 20.42 -18.35
N TRP A 38 13.28 19.87 -17.85
CA TRP A 38 13.50 18.43 -17.80
C TRP A 38 12.75 17.82 -16.61
N LEU A 39 11.82 16.91 -16.90
CA LEU A 39 11.13 16.13 -15.90
C LEU A 39 11.93 14.85 -15.62
N ALA A 40 12.38 14.68 -14.39
CA ALA A 40 13.14 13.49 -13.96
C ALA A 40 12.34 12.19 -14.17
N PRO A 41 13.01 11.06 -14.47
CA PRO A 41 12.40 9.73 -14.41
C PRO A 41 11.85 9.45 -13.02
N ARG A 42 10.68 8.83 -12.94
CA ARG A 42 9.97 8.48 -11.70
C ARG A 42 9.53 7.03 -11.73
N VAL A 43 9.66 6.35 -10.59
CA VAL A 43 9.22 4.97 -10.38
C VAL A 43 8.37 4.88 -9.12
N GLN A 44 7.44 3.93 -9.11
CA GLN A 44 6.69 3.54 -7.93
C GLN A 44 6.95 2.08 -7.62
N MET A 45 7.14 1.77 -6.36
CA MET A 45 7.36 0.43 -5.83
C MET A 45 6.29 0.11 -4.78
N LEU A 46 5.79 -1.11 -4.82
CA LEU A 46 4.77 -1.65 -3.92
C LEU A 46 5.23 -3.03 -3.44
N PHE A 47 5.22 -3.25 -2.12
CA PHE A 47 5.58 -4.54 -1.53
C PHE A 47 4.91 -4.71 -0.17
N SER A 48 4.61 -5.95 0.22
CA SER A 48 4.13 -6.23 1.58
C SER A 48 5.26 -6.16 2.59
N ILE A 49 4.92 -5.72 3.80
CA ILE A 49 5.75 -5.86 5.00
C ILE A 49 4.95 -6.66 6.01
N GLU A 50 5.53 -7.74 6.49
CA GLU A 50 4.94 -8.65 7.47
C GLU A 50 5.70 -8.50 8.78
N GLY A 51 4.97 -8.34 9.88
CA GLY A 51 5.49 -8.45 11.23
C GLY A 51 4.62 -9.34 12.09
N ASP A 52 5.07 -9.67 13.28
CA ASP A 52 4.39 -10.64 14.16
C ASP A 52 3.00 -10.16 14.64
N LYS A 53 2.71 -8.85 14.59
CA LYS A 53 1.41 -8.30 14.98
C LYS A 53 0.44 -8.21 13.80
N THR A 54 0.92 -7.73 12.65
CA THR A 54 0.09 -7.50 11.47
C THR A 54 0.92 -7.28 10.21
N GLU A 55 0.23 -7.22 9.07
CA GLU A 55 0.79 -6.95 7.76
C GLU A 55 0.52 -5.52 7.30
N ALA A 56 1.32 -5.06 6.35
CA ALA A 56 1.21 -3.74 5.74
C ALA A 56 1.55 -3.79 4.26
N MET A 57 1.06 -2.79 3.51
CA MET A 57 1.52 -2.47 2.17
C MET A 57 2.44 -1.25 2.22
N ALA A 58 3.68 -1.40 1.76
CA ALA A 58 4.59 -0.29 1.57
C ALA A 58 4.44 0.28 0.15
N THR A 59 4.31 1.61 0.05
CA THR A 59 4.37 2.35 -1.20
C THR A 59 5.58 3.27 -1.17
N VAL A 60 6.47 3.12 -2.16
CA VAL A 60 7.65 3.97 -2.33
C VAL A 60 7.58 4.63 -3.69
N GLU A 61 7.75 5.95 -3.72
CA GLU A 61 8.01 6.67 -4.96
C GLU A 61 9.40 7.28 -4.91
N ALA A 62 10.16 7.11 -5.98
CA ALA A 62 11.44 7.75 -6.14
C ALA A 62 11.59 8.37 -7.53
N GLU A 63 12.42 9.40 -7.61
CA GLU A 63 12.88 10.00 -8.86
C GLU A 63 14.40 9.98 -8.93
N LYS A 64 14.94 9.96 -10.15
CA LYS A 64 16.39 10.09 -10.36
C LYS A 64 16.74 11.50 -10.80
N ARG A 65 17.44 12.26 -9.95
CA ARG A 65 17.96 13.60 -10.28
C ARG A 65 19.47 13.63 -10.16
N ALA A 66 20.16 14.10 -11.19
CA ALA A 66 21.62 14.24 -11.19
C ALA A 66 22.40 12.99 -10.71
N GLY A 67 21.90 11.79 -11.05
CA GLY A 67 22.52 10.52 -10.62
C GLY A 67 22.11 10.04 -9.23
N GLN A 68 21.47 10.88 -8.42
CA GLN A 68 20.96 10.52 -7.10
C GLN A 68 19.50 10.05 -7.15
N ILE A 69 19.17 9.12 -6.27
CA ILE A 69 17.80 8.66 -6.03
C ILE A 69 17.22 9.54 -4.94
N ASN A 70 16.16 10.26 -5.26
CA ASN A 70 15.41 11.06 -4.30
C ASN A 70 14.09 10.35 -4.02
N PHE A 71 13.81 10.05 -2.76
CA PHE A 71 12.51 9.52 -2.36
C PHE A 71 11.50 10.66 -2.27
N ASN A 72 10.45 10.55 -3.07
CA ASN A 72 9.37 11.53 -3.06
C ASN A 72 8.39 11.24 -1.93
N ILE A 73 8.07 9.95 -1.74
CA ILE A 73 7.24 9.46 -0.64
C ILE A 73 7.61 8.02 -0.28
N ILE A 74 7.61 7.72 1.02
CA ILE A 74 7.60 6.38 1.57
C ILE A 74 6.42 6.33 2.54
N SER A 75 5.42 5.52 2.22
CA SER A 75 4.24 5.35 3.06
C SER A 75 3.95 3.89 3.32
N VAL A 76 3.31 3.63 4.44
CA VAL A 76 2.95 2.29 4.88
C VAL A 76 1.47 2.31 5.27
N ASP A 77 0.70 1.47 4.59
CA ASP A 77 -0.71 1.24 4.82
C ASP A 77 -0.82 -0.05 5.66
N VAL A 78 -1.02 0.09 6.98
CA VAL A 78 -1.18 -1.01 7.94
C VAL A 78 -2.56 -1.62 7.78
N LEU A 79 -2.60 -2.91 7.49
CA LEU A 79 -3.83 -3.67 7.33
C LEU A 79 -4.29 -4.14 8.71
N HIS A 80 -5.55 -3.88 9.06
CA HIS A 80 -6.15 -4.42 10.27
C HIS A 80 -7.16 -5.51 9.88
N PRO A 81 -6.81 -6.80 10.01
CA PRO A 81 -7.63 -7.89 9.48
C PRO A 81 -9.06 -7.86 10.03
N ARG A 82 -9.20 -7.62 11.34
CA ARG A 82 -10.50 -7.67 12.05
C ARG A 82 -11.42 -6.50 11.75
N THR A 83 -10.86 -5.31 11.50
CA THR A 83 -11.66 -4.09 11.33
C THR A 83 -11.82 -3.69 9.88
N LYS A 84 -11.09 -4.34 8.96
CA LYS A 84 -10.93 -3.94 7.54
C LYS A 84 -10.51 -2.47 7.38
N LYS A 85 -10.00 -1.84 8.43
CA LYS A 85 -9.49 -0.47 8.39
C LYS A 85 -8.03 -0.49 7.99
N THR A 86 -7.68 0.40 7.08
CA THR A 86 -6.28 0.65 6.73
C THR A 86 -5.83 1.89 7.47
N GLU A 87 -4.71 1.81 8.18
CA GLU A 87 -4.08 2.97 8.81
C GLU A 87 -2.83 3.36 8.02
N LEU A 88 -2.80 4.59 7.53
CA LEU A 88 -1.67 5.12 6.77
C LEU A 88 -0.73 5.88 7.70
N PHE A 89 0.56 5.56 7.63
CA PHE A 89 1.62 6.45 8.11
C PHE A 89 2.66 6.73 7.02
N ILE A 90 3.31 7.88 7.15
CA ILE A 90 4.32 8.36 6.19
C ILE A 90 5.67 8.30 6.90
N VAL A 91 6.60 7.55 6.33
CA VAL A 91 8.00 7.48 6.77
C VAL A 91 8.79 8.63 6.16
N GLU A 92 8.55 8.93 4.88
CA GLU A 92 9.21 10.02 4.17
C GLU A 92 8.25 10.74 3.23
N GLY A 93 8.37 12.07 3.13
CA GLY A 93 7.50 12.90 2.30
C GLY A 93 6.34 13.54 3.08
N THR A 94 5.30 13.97 2.38
CA THR A 94 4.15 14.67 2.96
C THR A 94 2.82 14.07 2.48
N LYS A 95 1.72 14.34 3.18
CA LYS A 95 0.39 13.81 2.81
C LYS A 95 -0.09 14.32 1.44
N GLU A 96 0.31 15.53 1.07
CA GLU A 96 -0.02 16.13 -0.23
C GLU A 96 0.59 15.31 -1.37
N LYS A 97 1.78 14.74 -1.14
CA LYS A 97 2.47 13.90 -2.13
C LYS A 97 1.82 12.54 -2.37
N LEU A 98 0.86 12.11 -1.53
CA LEU A 98 0.06 10.90 -1.77
C LEU A 98 -0.91 11.05 -2.96
N HIS A 99 -1.23 12.28 -3.34
CA HIS A 99 -2.26 12.61 -4.34
C HIS A 99 -1.65 13.00 -5.69
N VAL A 100 -0.34 12.79 -5.89
CA VAL A 100 0.35 13.21 -7.11
C VAL A 100 -0.12 12.36 -8.30
N ARG A 101 -0.51 13.04 -9.38
CA ARG A 101 -0.91 12.42 -10.65
C ARG A 101 0.11 11.37 -11.10
N GLY A 102 -0.40 10.19 -11.44
CA GLY A 102 0.37 9.05 -11.95
C GLY A 102 0.64 7.95 -10.91
N GLN A 103 0.56 8.23 -9.61
CA GLN A 103 0.64 7.17 -8.60
C GLN A 103 -0.63 6.31 -8.60
N LEU A 104 -0.47 4.99 -8.46
CA LEU A 104 -1.61 4.06 -8.36
C LEU A 104 -2.49 4.39 -7.15
N ARG A 105 -1.88 4.66 -5.99
CA ARG A 105 -2.58 5.05 -4.76
C ARG A 105 -3.38 6.35 -4.96
N GLY A 106 -2.75 7.38 -5.52
CA GLY A 106 -3.42 8.64 -5.85
C GLY A 106 -4.59 8.43 -6.82
N PHE A 107 -4.43 7.56 -7.83
CA PHE A 107 -5.50 7.19 -8.76
C PHE A 107 -6.68 6.54 -8.03
N LEU A 108 -6.43 5.55 -7.17
CA LEU A 108 -7.47 4.84 -6.40
C LEU A 108 -8.26 5.77 -5.46
N GLN A 109 -7.69 6.90 -5.06
CA GLN A 109 -8.34 7.88 -4.19
C GLN A 109 -9.05 9.00 -4.96
N THR A 110 -9.01 9.01 -6.30
CA THR A 110 -9.77 9.98 -7.11
C THR A 110 -11.26 9.67 -7.07
N GLU A 111 -12.11 10.69 -7.22
CA GLU A 111 -13.56 10.53 -7.28
C GLU A 111 -14.04 9.56 -8.38
N ARG A 112 -13.25 9.38 -9.44
CA ARG A 112 -13.54 8.42 -10.50
C ARG A 112 -13.47 6.95 -10.04
N VAL A 113 -12.69 6.66 -9.00
CA VAL A 113 -12.55 5.30 -8.44
C VAL A 113 -13.54 5.04 -7.30
N LYS A 114 -14.20 6.07 -6.75
CA LYS A 114 -15.34 5.89 -5.83
C LYS A 114 -16.52 5.15 -6.46
N TYR A 115 -16.59 5.05 -7.79
CA TYR A 115 -17.57 4.21 -8.50
C TYR A 115 -17.21 2.72 -8.52
N MET A 116 -15.97 2.36 -8.19
CA MET A 116 -15.55 0.99 -7.87
C MET A 116 -15.60 0.83 -6.36
N ASP A 117 -16.78 1.02 -5.77
CA ASP A 117 -16.99 0.71 -4.37
C ASP A 117 -16.62 -0.77 -4.16
N GLN A 118 -15.66 -1.03 -3.28
CA GLN A 118 -15.29 -2.38 -2.85
C GLN A 118 -16.27 -2.90 -1.79
N THR A 119 -17.55 -2.54 -1.90
CA THR A 119 -18.62 -3.26 -1.22
C THR A 119 -18.66 -4.65 -1.82
N ILE A 120 -17.87 -5.57 -1.25
CA ILE A 120 -18.23 -6.98 -1.26
C ILE A 120 -19.64 -7.00 -0.66
N PRO A 121 -20.69 -7.40 -1.40
CA PRO A 121 -22.02 -7.45 -0.84
C PRO A 121 -21.97 -8.29 0.44
N ALA A 122 -22.54 -7.77 1.53
CA ALA A 122 -22.48 -8.38 2.87
C ALA A 122 -22.89 -9.87 2.89
N SER A 123 -23.69 -10.29 1.90
CA SER A 123 -24.08 -11.68 1.66
C SER A 123 -22.93 -12.64 1.34
N LEU A 124 -21.79 -12.16 0.84
CA LEU A 124 -20.61 -13.00 0.61
C LEU A 124 -19.79 -13.21 1.89
N THR A 125 -19.77 -12.22 2.79
CA THR A 125 -19.00 -12.29 4.05
C THR A 125 -19.66 -13.16 5.11
N GLU A 126 -20.99 -13.25 5.15
CA GLU A 126 -21.69 -14.16 6.08
C GLU A 126 -21.44 -15.62 5.70
N ALA A 127 -21.47 -15.94 4.40
CA ALA A 127 -21.22 -17.30 3.92
C ALA A 127 -19.76 -17.75 4.17
N GLU A 128 -18.77 -16.86 4.01
CA GLU A 128 -17.36 -17.20 4.28
C GLU A 128 -17.07 -17.35 5.78
N LEU A 129 -17.66 -16.52 6.65
CA LEU A 129 -17.54 -16.65 8.11
C LEU A 129 -18.24 -17.91 8.64
N GLU A 130 -19.42 -18.25 8.11
CA GLU A 130 -20.13 -19.49 8.46
C GLU A 130 -19.35 -20.74 8.04
N MET A 131 -18.61 -20.69 6.93
CA MET A 131 -17.76 -21.81 6.50
C MET A 131 -16.50 -21.95 7.37
N GLU A 132 -15.89 -20.85 7.80
CA GLU A 132 -14.69 -20.85 8.64
C GLU A 132 -15.00 -21.40 10.05
N ASP A 133 -16.12 -20.99 10.65
CA ASP A 133 -16.60 -21.52 11.94
C ASP A 133 -17.00 -23.01 11.84
N ALA A 134 -17.60 -23.44 10.71
CA ALA A 134 -17.97 -24.83 10.48
C ALA A 134 -16.76 -25.76 10.28
N GLU A 135 -15.69 -25.29 9.63
CA GLU A 135 -14.45 -26.04 9.49
C GLU A 135 -13.72 -26.19 10.83
N GLU A 136 -13.74 -25.17 11.69
CA GLU A 136 -13.14 -25.21 13.03
C GLU A 136 -13.87 -26.21 13.95
N ASP A 137 -15.21 -26.29 13.87
CA ASP A 137 -16.03 -27.27 14.60
C ASP A 137 -15.82 -28.72 14.12
N ILE A 138 -15.63 -28.95 12.82
CA ILE A 138 -15.34 -30.29 12.26
C ILE A 138 -13.92 -30.75 12.67
N ALA A 139 -12.95 -29.84 12.69
CA ALA A 139 -11.59 -30.13 13.14
C ALA A 139 -11.53 -30.42 14.65
N ALA A 140 -12.29 -29.69 15.48
CA ALA A 140 -12.37 -29.91 16.92
C ALA A 140 -13.02 -31.26 17.28
N ASN A 141 -13.96 -31.75 16.47
CA ASN A 141 -14.69 -33.00 16.73
C ASN A 141 -13.99 -34.26 16.18
N SER A 142 -13.08 -34.12 15.20
CA SER A 142 -12.30 -35.22 14.62
C SER A 142 -11.06 -35.62 15.43
N GLY A 143 -10.67 -34.84 16.44
CA GLY A 143 -9.57 -35.14 17.37
C GLY A 143 -9.95 -35.95 18.62
N LYS A 144 -11.19 -36.44 18.72
CA LYS A 144 -11.71 -37.19 19.90
C LYS A 144 -12.20 -38.61 19.62
N ALA A 145 -11.87 -39.19 18.46
CA ALA A 145 -12.15 -40.60 18.16
C ALA A 145 -10.93 -41.49 18.40
#